data_AF-A0A7C1F304-F1
#
_entry.id   AF-A0A7C1F304-F1
#
_cell.length_a   1.000
_cell.length_b   1.000
_cell.length_c   1.000
_cell.angle_alpha   90.00
_cell.angle_beta   90.00
_cell.angle_gamma   90.00
#
_symmetry.space_group_name_H-M   'P 1'
#
loop_
_entity.id
_entity.type
_entity.pdbx_description
1 polymer ?
#
loop_
_entity_poly.entity_id
_entity_poly.type
_entity_poly.pdbx_seq_one_letter_code
_entity_poly.pdbx_strand_id
1 'polypeptide(L)'
;MNIEFLRALRDLEKERGLSTEMLLEAIEAALLSAYRRNFGSTQNARVYIDRETGECRVFVQRVVVESVNDPRGEISLEEARAIDPRYEVGNIVEIEVTPRDFGRIAAQTAKQVVVQRIREAERNMIYEMYAGREGDIITGTVQRVEQRHVY
;
A
#
# COMPACT_ATOMS: atom_id res chain seq x y z
N MET A 1 13.56 -4.36 -4.10
CA MET A 1 12.89 -5.25 -3.13
C MET A 1 12.91 -6.64 -3.76
N ASN A 2 13.26 -7.68 -3.01
CA ASN A 2 13.77 -8.94 -3.57
C ASN A 2 12.63 -9.90 -3.94
N ILE A 3 12.83 -10.77 -4.92
CA ILE A 3 11.90 -11.85 -5.34
C ILE A 3 11.44 -12.71 -4.14
N GLU A 4 12.27 -12.82 -3.11
CA GLU A 4 11.92 -13.48 -1.85
C GLU A 4 10.71 -12.87 -1.15
N PHE A 5 10.49 -11.55 -1.27
CA PHE A 5 9.34 -10.88 -0.68
C PHE A 5 8.02 -11.33 -1.32
N LEU A 6 7.99 -11.42 -2.66
CA LEU A 6 6.82 -11.91 -3.40
C LEU A 6 6.54 -13.39 -3.09
N ARG A 7 7.59 -14.21 -2.91
CA ARG A 7 7.43 -15.60 -2.46
C ARG A 7 6.78 -15.66 -1.08
N ALA A 8 7.27 -14.87 -0.13
CA ALA A 8 6.70 -14.81 1.21
C ALA A 8 5.22 -14.36 1.22
N LEU A 9 4.83 -13.43 0.35
CA LEU A 9 3.42 -13.04 0.20
C LEU A 9 2.55 -14.19 -0.32
N ARG A 10 3.04 -14.95 -1.30
CA ARG A 10 2.32 -16.13 -1.84
C ARG A 10 2.21 -17.26 -0.81
N ASP A 11 3.22 -17.41 0.05
CA ASP A 11 3.16 -18.39 1.15
C ASP A 11 2.11 -17.98 2.19
N LEU A 12 2.02 -16.69 2.52
CA LEU A 12 0.98 -16.16 3.41
C LEU A 12 -0.43 -16.35 2.85
N GLU A 13 -0.60 -16.23 1.53
CA GLU A 13 -1.87 -16.50 0.86
C GLU A 13 -2.33 -17.94 1.08
N LYS A 14 -1.41 -18.92 0.95
CA LYS A 14 -1.72 -20.34 1.16
C LYS A 14 -2.00 -20.68 2.61
N GLU A 15 -1.26 -20.11 3.56
CA GLU A 15 -1.37 -20.46 4.97
C GLU A 15 -2.54 -19.77 5.68
N ARG A 16 -2.83 -18.52 5.32
CA ARG A 16 -3.74 -17.65 6.07
C ARG A 16 -4.93 -17.14 5.26
N GLY A 17 -5.04 -17.53 3.99
CA GLY A 17 -6.11 -17.09 3.08
C GLY A 17 -6.05 -15.60 2.74
N LEU A 18 -4.90 -14.96 2.94
CA LEU A 18 -4.69 -13.54 2.64
C LEU A 18 -4.30 -13.37 1.18
N SER A 19 -5.20 -12.85 0.34
CA SER A 19 -4.90 -12.60 -1.08
C SER A 19 -3.62 -11.77 -1.26
N THR A 20 -2.69 -12.28 -2.08
CA THR A 20 -1.46 -11.56 -2.44
C THR A 20 -1.79 -10.20 -3.06
N GLU A 21 -2.85 -10.10 -3.86
CA GLU A 21 -3.28 -8.84 -4.48
C GLU A 21 -3.71 -7.82 -3.44
N MET A 22 -4.56 -8.22 -2.49
CA MET A 22 -5.00 -7.34 -1.40
C MET A 22 -3.83 -6.86 -0.53
N LEU A 23 -2.82 -7.72 -0.32
CA LEU A 23 -1.61 -7.34 0.41
C LEU A 23 -0.79 -6.31 -0.38
N LEU A 24 -0.58 -6.54 -1.68
CA LEU A 24 0.15 -5.61 -2.54
C LEU A 24 -0.53 -4.25 -2.62
N GLU A 25 -1.85 -4.20 -2.80
CA GLU A 25 -2.62 -2.95 -2.79
C GLU A 25 -2.52 -2.21 -1.45
N ALA A 26 -2.59 -2.95 -0.34
CA ALA A 26 -2.44 -2.36 0.99
C ALA A 26 -1.02 -1.78 1.18
N ILE A 27 0.00 -2.46 0.66
CA ILE A 27 1.37 -1.98 0.68
C ILE A 27 1.50 -0.73 -0.19
N GLU A 28 0.99 -0.73 -1.42
CA GLU A 28 0.99 0.44 -2.32
C GLU A 28 0.36 1.67 -1.65
N ALA A 29 -0.81 1.51 -1.02
CA ALA A 29 -1.49 2.59 -0.29
C ALA A 29 -0.68 3.11 0.90
N ALA A 30 -0.03 2.22 1.65
CA ALA A 30 0.83 2.58 2.76
C ALA A 30 2.11 3.28 2.31
N LEU A 31 2.70 2.83 1.19
CA LEU A 31 3.86 3.44 0.57
C LEU A 31 3.55 4.81 0.01
N LEU A 32 2.38 4.98 -0.62
CA LEU A 32 1.91 6.29 -1.06
C LEU A 32 1.79 7.25 0.13
N SER A 33 1.26 6.77 1.25
CA SER A 33 1.16 7.54 2.49
C SER A 33 2.54 7.89 3.07
N ALA A 34 3.50 6.96 3.01
CA ALA A 34 4.87 7.18 3.47
C ALA A 34 5.62 8.17 2.55
N TYR A 35 5.38 8.10 1.23
CA TYR A 35 5.94 9.01 0.25
C TYR A 35 5.46 10.45 0.49
N ARG A 36 4.15 10.65 0.64
CA ARG A 36 3.55 11.97 0.92
C ARG A 36 4.11 12.64 2.18
N ARG A 37 4.44 11.87 3.22
CA ARG A 37 5.02 12.40 4.46
C ARG A 37 6.48 12.85 4.32
N ASN A 38 7.27 12.15 3.50
CA ASN A 38 8.72 12.36 3.42
C ASN A 38 9.12 13.30 2.27
N PHE A 39 8.39 13.29 1.14
CA PHE A 39 8.80 13.97 -0.09
C PHE A 39 7.88 15.11 -0.52
N GLY A 40 6.87 15.45 0.31
CA GLY A 40 5.97 16.57 0.09
C GLY A 40 4.72 16.23 -0.74
N SER A 41 3.80 17.19 -0.77
CA SER A 41 2.46 17.06 -1.35
C SER A 41 2.48 17.07 -2.88
N THR A 42 2.78 15.92 -3.50
CA THR A 42 2.26 15.67 -4.85
C THR A 42 0.92 14.98 -4.68
N GLN A 43 -0.17 15.73 -4.88
CA GLN A 43 -1.53 15.23 -4.67
C GLN A 43 -1.81 13.98 -5.54
N ASN A 44 -1.08 13.83 -6.65
CA ASN A 44 -1.30 12.79 -7.64
C ASN A 44 -0.13 11.79 -7.77
N ALA A 45 0.56 11.50 -6.66
CA ALA A 45 1.52 10.40 -6.64
C ALA A 45 0.78 9.05 -6.65
N ARG A 46 1.32 8.08 -7.38
CA ARG A 46 0.88 6.69 -7.45
C ARG A 46 2.09 5.79 -7.22
N VAL A 47 1.94 4.81 -6.35
CA VAL A 47 2.96 3.77 -6.15
C VAL A 47 2.50 2.53 -6.91
N TYR A 48 3.43 1.91 -7.62
CA TYR A 48 3.20 0.67 -8.34
C TYR A 48 4.26 -0.35 -7.91
N ILE A 49 3.82 -1.56 -7.60
CA ILE A 49 4.72 -2.68 -7.31
C ILE A 49 4.61 -3.69 -8.45
N ASP A 50 5.74 -3.97 -9.09
CA ASP A 50 5.82 -5.00 -10.10
C ASP A 50 5.63 -6.39 -9.47
N ARG A 51 4.68 -7.16 -10.01
CA ARG A 51 4.24 -8.45 -9.45
C ARG A 51 5.20 -9.60 -9.74
N GLU A 52 6.17 -9.41 -10.62
CA GLU A 52 7.16 -10.42 -10.99
C GLU A 52 8.50 -10.13 -10.32
N THR A 53 8.93 -8.87 -10.36
CA THR A 53 10.24 -8.45 -9.85
C THR A 53 10.19 -7.94 -8.40
N GLY A 54 9.03 -7.45 -7.95
CA GLY A 54 8.87 -6.79 -6.67
C GLY A 54 9.43 -5.37 -6.66
N GLU A 55 9.81 -4.80 -7.81
CA GLU A 55 10.28 -3.42 -7.89
C GLU A 55 9.15 -2.45 -7.56
N CYS A 56 9.43 -1.54 -6.64
CA CYS A 56 8.51 -0.46 -6.28
C CYS A 56 8.89 0.79 -7.08
N ARG A 57 7.96 1.30 -7.87
CA ARG A 57 8.11 2.55 -8.63
C ARG A 57 7.09 3.57 -8.15
N VAL A 58 7.48 4.83 -8.15
CA VAL A 58 6.62 5.95 -7.79
C VAL A 58 6.45 6.83 -9.01
N PHE A 59 5.20 7.01 -9.41
CA PHE A 59 4.82 7.86 -10.53
C PHE A 59 4.07 9.08 -10.01
N VAL A 60 4.26 10.22 -10.66
CA VAL A 60 3.45 11.41 -10.45
C VAL A 60 2.64 11.65 -11.71
N GLN A 61 1.34 11.83 -11.53
CA GLN A 61 0.42 12.14 -12.61
C GLN A 61 0.31 13.66 -12.80
N ARG A 62 0.60 14.13 -14.01
CA ARG A 62 0.43 15.53 -14.43
C ARG A 62 -0.57 15.61 -15.58
N VAL A 63 -1.44 16.62 -15.54
CA VAL A 63 -2.43 16.87 -16.58
C VAL A 63 -1.81 17.72 -17.68
N VAL A 64 -1.98 17.33 -18.93
CA VAL A 64 -1.49 18.10 -20.09
C VAL A 64 -2.38 19.32 -20.29
N VAL A 65 -1.78 20.50 -20.26
CA VAL A 65 -2.48 21.79 -20.45
C VAL A 65 -1.74 22.64 -21.48
N GLU A 66 -2.45 23.58 -22.11
CA GLU A 66 -1.82 24.55 -23.01
C GLU A 66 -0.97 25.59 -22.25
N SER A 67 -1.47 26.05 -21.10
CA SER A 67 -0.82 27.04 -20.25
C SER A 67 -0.73 26.51 -18.83
N VAL A 68 0.50 26.29 -18.34
CA VAL A 68 0.77 25.71 -17.02
C VAL A 68 0.55 26.77 -15.93
N ASN A 69 -0.43 26.53 -15.07
CA ASN A 69 -0.71 27.33 -13.87
C ASN A 69 -0.11 26.70 -12.61
N ASP A 70 -0.16 25.36 -12.49
CA ASP A 70 0.47 24.61 -11.40
C ASP A 70 1.52 23.63 -11.94
N PRO A 71 2.83 23.97 -11.87
CA PRO A 71 3.91 23.08 -12.30
C PRO A 71 3.98 21.74 -11.55
N ARG A 72 3.29 21.57 -10.42
CA ARG A 72 3.27 20.29 -9.68
C ARG A 72 2.24 19.31 -10.21
N GLY A 73 1.13 19.81 -10.75
CA GLY A 73 -0.01 19.02 -11.22
C GLY A 73 -0.22 19.06 -12.73
N GLU A 74 0.41 20.00 -13.43
CA GLU A 74 0.19 20.26 -14.85
C GLU A 74 1.50 20.22 -15.64
N ILE A 75 1.45 19.81 -16.91
CA ILE A 75 2.59 19.75 -17.84
C ILE A 75 2.18 20.41 -19.15
N SER A 76 3.11 21.12 -19.81
CA SER A 76 2.79 21.76 -21.09
C SER A 76 2.61 20.71 -22.19
N LEU A 77 1.82 21.02 -23.23
CA LEU A 77 1.68 20.15 -24.40
C LEU A 77 3.03 19.84 -25.07
N GLU A 78 3.95 20.79 -25.08
CA GLU A 78 5.30 20.61 -25.63
C GLU A 78 6.12 19.59 -24.82
N GLU A 79 6.14 19.73 -23.49
CA GLU A 79 6.84 18.79 -22.61
C GLU A 79 6.20 17.41 -22.64
N ALA A 80 4.86 17.32 -22.69
CA ALA A 80 4.15 16.06 -22.81
C ALA A 80 4.49 15.34 -24.13
N ARG A 81 4.49 16.07 -25.26
CA ARG A 81 4.83 15.52 -26.58
C ARG A 81 6.29 15.10 -26.71
N ALA A 82 7.20 15.66 -25.92
CA ALA A 82 8.58 15.22 -25.85
C ALA A 82 8.72 13.82 -25.24
N ILE A 83 7.77 13.40 -24.40
CA ILE A 83 7.72 12.05 -23.80
C ILE A 83 7.05 11.07 -24.77
N ASP A 84 5.85 11.39 -25.24
CA ASP A 84 5.14 10.63 -26.27
C ASP A 84 4.39 11.59 -27.20
N PRO A 85 4.63 11.56 -28.52
CA PRO A 85 3.95 12.42 -29.49
C PRO A 85 2.42 12.29 -29.50
N ARG A 86 1.86 11.22 -28.92
CA ARG A 86 0.42 10.95 -28.89
C ARG A 86 -0.35 11.72 -27.81
N TYR A 87 0.34 12.42 -26.92
CA TYR A 87 -0.33 13.18 -25.87
C TYR A 87 -1.06 14.42 -26.41
N GLU A 88 -2.32 14.56 -25.98
CA GLU A 88 -3.19 15.69 -26.25
C GLU A 88 -3.53 16.46 -24.97
N VAL A 89 -3.99 17.70 -25.12
CA VAL A 89 -4.47 18.51 -23.98
C VAL A 89 -5.59 17.78 -23.25
N GLY A 90 -5.51 17.72 -21.92
CA GLY A 90 -6.42 16.97 -21.06
C GLY A 90 -6.00 15.53 -20.79
N ASN A 91 -4.94 15.01 -21.43
CA ASN A 91 -4.39 13.69 -21.08
C ASN A 91 -3.63 13.73 -19.74
N ILE A 92 -3.39 12.56 -19.17
CA ILE A 92 -2.59 12.39 -17.94
C ILE A 92 -1.27 11.73 -18.32
N VAL A 93 -0.16 12.41 -18.00
CA VAL A 93 1.20 11.89 -18.16
C VAL A 93 1.67 11.36 -16.81
N GLU A 94 2.21 10.15 -16.80
CA GLU A 94 2.85 9.56 -15.63
C GLU A 94 4.37 9.73 -15.72
N ILE A 95 4.95 10.44 -14.76
CA ILE A 95 6.39 10.68 -14.68
C ILE A 95 6.96 9.88 -13.52
N GLU A 96 7.97 9.06 -13.77
CA GLU A 96 8.65 8.31 -12.71
C GLU A 96 9.52 9.24 -11.85
N VAL A 97 9.28 9.24 -10.54
CA VAL A 97 9.98 10.06 -9.54
C VAL A 97 10.57 9.23 -8.41
N THR A 98 10.75 7.93 -8.63
CA THR A 98 11.23 6.96 -7.62
C THR A 98 12.56 7.40 -6.98
N PRO A 99 12.58 7.76 -5.67
CA PRO A 99 13.82 8.11 -4.99
C PRO A 99 14.74 6.89 -4.80
N ARG A 100 16.06 7.09 -4.85
CA ARG A 100 17.04 5.98 -4.69
C ARG A 100 16.90 5.24 -3.34
N ASP A 101 16.61 5.96 -2.26
CA ASP A 101 16.46 5.40 -0.91
C ASP A 101 15.05 4.82 -0.64
N PHE A 102 14.13 4.93 -1.59
CA PHE A 102 12.74 4.52 -1.41
C PHE A 102 12.60 3.02 -1.15
N GLY A 103 13.54 2.20 -1.63
CA GLY A 103 13.54 0.76 -1.40
C GLY A 103 13.61 0.37 0.09
N ARG A 104 14.33 1.12 0.93
CA ARG A 104 14.43 0.85 2.38
C ARG A 104 13.13 1.19 3.10
N ILE A 105 12.58 2.37 2.80
CA ILE A 105 11.27 2.79 3.31
C ILE A 105 10.23 1.74 2.89
N ALA A 106 10.32 1.29 1.64
CA ALA A 106 9.39 0.33 1.09
C ALA A 106 9.38 -1.00 1.84
N ALA A 107 10.57 -1.55 2.11
CA ALA A 107 10.70 -2.79 2.89
C ALA A 107 10.13 -2.66 4.31
N GLN A 108 10.41 -1.54 5.00
CA GLN A 108 9.94 -1.32 6.36
C GLN A 108 8.41 -1.17 6.43
N THR A 109 7.84 -0.35 5.55
CA THR A 109 6.39 -0.16 5.46
C THR A 109 5.69 -1.46 5.07
N ALA A 110 6.23 -2.19 4.08
CA ALA A 110 5.66 -3.47 3.66
C ALA A 110 5.60 -4.48 4.81
N LYS A 111 6.69 -4.64 5.58
CA LYS A 111 6.70 -5.50 6.78
C LYS A 111 5.61 -5.11 7.77
N GLN A 112 5.44 -3.81 8.02
CA GLN A 112 4.45 -3.31 8.96
C GLN A 112 3.01 -3.61 8.49
N VAL A 113 2.72 -3.37 7.20
CA VAL A 113 1.41 -3.64 6.61
C VAL A 113 1.07 -5.12 6.66
N VAL A 114 2.03 -5.98 6.30
CA VAL A 114 1.84 -7.45 6.34
C VAL A 114 1.49 -7.91 7.75
N VAL A 115 2.24 -7.46 8.78
CA VAL A 115 1.94 -7.81 10.18
C VAL A 115 0.56 -7.29 10.62
N GLN A 116 0.16 -6.10 10.17
CA GLN A 116 -1.17 -5.57 10.46
C GLN A 116 -2.27 -6.42 9.83
N ARG A 117 -2.13 -6.80 8.56
CA ARG A 117 -3.09 -7.64 7.83
C ARG A 117 -3.21 -9.04 8.42
N ILE A 118 -2.11 -9.64 8.86
CA ILE A 118 -2.13 -10.91 9.58
C ILE A 118 -2.97 -10.80 10.86
N ARG A 119 -2.73 -9.76 11.67
CA ARG A 119 -3.49 -9.54 12.91
C ARG A 119 -4.97 -9.27 12.64
N GLU A 120 -5.31 -8.58 11.55
CA GLU A 120 -6.70 -8.35 11.14
C GLU A 120 -7.39 -9.66 10.76
N ALA A 121 -6.75 -10.50 9.96
CA ALA A 121 -7.28 -11.81 9.60
C ALA A 121 -7.46 -12.71 10.83
N GLU A 122 -6.49 -12.74 11.74
CA GLU A 122 -6.61 -13.50 12.99
C GLU A 122 -7.76 -12.99 13.86
N ARG A 123 -7.93 -11.67 13.99
CA ARG A 123 -9.07 -11.08 14.72
C ARG A 123 -10.41 -11.44 14.08
N ASN A 124 -10.49 -11.38 12.75
CA ASN A 124 -11.72 -11.73 12.03
C ASN A 124 -12.06 -13.21 12.22
N MET A 125 -11.07 -14.10 12.15
CA MET A 125 -11.27 -15.53 12.39
C MET A 125 -11.73 -15.83 13.82
N ILE A 126 -11.14 -15.15 14.81
CA ILE A 126 -11.59 -15.23 16.21
C ILE A 126 -13.03 -14.72 16.32
N TYR A 127 -13.33 -13.57 15.74
CA TYR A 127 -14.68 -13.00 15.76
C TYR A 127 -15.70 -13.98 15.16
N GLU A 128 -15.44 -14.53 13.98
CA GLU A 128 -16.32 -15.51 13.33
C GLU A 128 -16.53 -16.77 14.19
N MET A 129 -15.49 -17.24 14.88
CA MET A 129 -15.58 -18.40 15.79
C MET A 129 -16.53 -18.15 16.97
N TYR A 130 -16.58 -16.92 17.48
CA TYR A 130 -17.39 -16.57 18.65
C TYR A 130 -18.72 -15.87 18.31
N ALA A 131 -18.89 -15.35 17.09
CA ALA A 131 -20.08 -14.62 16.67
C ALA A 131 -21.36 -15.45 16.78
N GLY A 132 -21.27 -16.77 16.51
CA GLY A 132 -22.41 -17.70 16.63
C GLY A 132 -22.61 -18.30 18.03
N ARG A 133 -21.80 -17.92 19.03
CA ARG A 133 -21.80 -18.51 20.38
C ARG A 133 -22.35 -17.56 21.43
N GLU A 134 -23.18 -16.61 21.02
CA GLU A 134 -23.83 -15.68 21.93
C GLU A 134 -24.78 -16.44 22.86
N GLY A 135 -24.54 -16.33 24.18
CA GLY A 135 -25.31 -17.03 25.21
C GLY A 135 -24.72 -18.38 25.66
N ASP A 136 -23.66 -18.88 25.01
CA ASP A 136 -22.96 -20.08 25.47
C ASP A 136 -22.21 -19.82 26.78
N ILE A 137 -22.29 -20.76 27.73
CA ILE A 137 -21.44 -20.76 28.93
C ILE A 137 -20.11 -21.41 28.57
N ILE A 138 -19.00 -20.68 28.73
CA ILE A 138 -17.65 -21.17 28.51
C ILE A 138 -16.79 -21.06 29.77
N THR A 139 -15.87 -21.98 29.95
CA THR A 139 -14.86 -21.92 31.02
C THR A 139 -13.60 -21.25 30.48
N GLY A 140 -13.06 -20.27 31.20
CA GLY A 140 -11.82 -19.57 30.86
C GLY A 140 -10.81 -19.59 32.00
N THR A 141 -9.53 -19.38 31.68
CA THR A 141 -8.46 -19.26 32.67
C THR A 141 -8.07 -17.80 32.82
N VAL A 142 -8.05 -17.29 34.04
CA VAL A 142 -7.59 -15.93 34.34
C VAL A 142 -6.08 -15.84 34.17
N GLN A 143 -5.62 -14.96 33.27
CA GLN A 143 -4.20 -14.71 33.06
C GLN A 143 -3.72 -13.46 33.81
N ARG A 144 -4.56 -12.44 33.95
CA ARG A 144 -4.16 -11.19 34.61
C ARG A 144 -5.34 -10.47 35.25
N VAL A 145 -5.12 -9.94 36.45
CA VAL A 145 -6.10 -9.13 37.18
C VAL A 145 -5.59 -7.70 37.29
N GLU A 146 -6.38 -6.74 36.78
CA GLU A 146 -6.23 -5.31 37.03
C GLU A 146 -7.33 -4.82 37.98
N GLN A 147 -7.18 -3.60 38.53
CA GLN A 147 -8.11 -3.04 39.54
C GLN A 147 -9.60 -3.08 39.14
N ARG A 148 -9.92 -3.12 37.85
CA ARG A 148 -11.31 -3.15 37.33
C ARG A 148 -11.60 -4.24 36.31
N HIS A 149 -10.59 -4.93 35.77
CA HIS A 149 -10.76 -5.90 34.68
C HIS A 149 -9.95 -7.16 34.93
N VAL A 150 -10.49 -8.31 34.52
CA VAL A 150 -9.84 -9.61 34.57
C VAL A 150 -9.71 -10.10 33.13
N TYR A 151 -8.49 -10.43 32.72
CA TYR A 151 -8.13 -10.92 31.39
C TYR A 151 -7.72 -12.38 31.46
#